data_AF-A0AAE0BXS4-F1
#
_entry.id   AF-A0AAE0BXS4-F1
#
_cell.length_a   1.000
_cell.length_b   1.000
_cell.length_c   1.000
_cell.angle_alpha   90.00
_cell.angle_beta   90.00
_cell.angle_gamma   90.00
#
_symmetry.space_group_name_H-M   'P 1'
#
loop_
_entity.id
_entity.type
_entity.pdbx_description
1 polymer ?
#
loop_
_entity_poly.entity_id
_entity_poly.type
_entity_poly.pdbx_seq_one_letter_code
_entity_poly.pdbx_strand_id
1 'polypeptide(L)'
;GGVLVRRAKWPVKWETKWLVVSWKMALWYHQRSDALPFKVINLVKKDMSIQRVDPSVVDNTPHAFRIAVEGDEVLMASKFAEDTERLVKAFERAAAAPSAVVHHDKILRREKKMRGAVNEEMITTAAEASHALQKAQLLLQSFVDASDEA
;
A
#
# COMPACT_ATOMS: atom_id res chain seq x y z
N GLY A 1 -3.10 -15.70 2.55
CA GLY A 1 -1.62 -15.71 2.45
C GLY A 1 -1.21 -14.73 1.37
N GLY A 2 -0.12 -13.99 1.57
CA GLY A 2 0.43 -13.08 0.57
C GLY A 2 1.54 -13.74 -0.25
N VAL A 3 1.86 -13.14 -1.39
CA VAL A 3 2.88 -13.60 -2.34
C VAL A 3 3.83 -12.45 -2.63
N LEU A 4 5.12 -12.77 -2.78
CA LEU A 4 6.12 -11.81 -3.24
C LEU A 4 6.04 -11.70 -4.76
N VAL A 5 5.81 -10.48 -5.27
CA VAL A 5 5.56 -10.24 -6.70
C VAL A 5 6.48 -9.14 -7.20
N ARG A 6 7.13 -9.35 -8.35
CA ARG A 6 7.77 -8.26 -9.08
C ARG A 6 6.70 -7.51 -9.86
N ARG A 7 6.56 -6.22 -9.56
CA ARG A 7 5.63 -5.29 -10.21
C ARG A 7 6.42 -4.34 -11.09
N ALA A 8 5.98 -4.14 -12.32
CA ALA A 8 6.40 -3.01 -13.14
C ALA A 8 5.25 -2.01 -13.33
N LYS A 9 5.58 -0.72 -13.24
CA LYS A 9 4.74 0.38 -13.74
C LYS A 9 5.46 0.98 -14.94
N TRP A 10 4.75 1.31 -16.01
CA TRP A 10 5.35 1.98 -17.17
C TRP A 10 5.81 3.41 -16.82
N PRO A 11 7.00 3.86 -17.26
CA PRO A 11 8.06 3.13 -17.96
C PRO A 11 8.76 2.10 -17.05
N VAL A 12 9.04 0.90 -17.60
CA VAL A 12 9.32 -0.37 -16.88
C VAL A 12 10.43 -0.25 -15.82
N LYS A 13 10.04 0.10 -14.59
CA LYS A 13 10.87 -0.08 -13.40
C LYS A 13 10.31 -1.23 -12.58
N TRP A 14 11.08 -2.31 -12.46
CA TRP A 14 10.71 -3.49 -11.69
C TRP A 14 10.96 -3.27 -10.20
N GLU A 15 9.93 -3.47 -9.39
CA GLU A 15 10.03 -3.44 -7.95
C GLU A 15 9.44 -4.71 -7.34
N THR A 16 10.14 -5.29 -6.38
CA THR A 16 9.60 -6.40 -5.59
C THR A 16 8.66 -5.83 -4.54
N LYS A 17 7.42 -6.32 -4.50
CA LYS A 17 6.38 -5.92 -3.57
C LYS A 17 5.71 -7.15 -2.97
N TRP A 18 5.05 -6.95 -1.84
CA TRP A 18 4.23 -7.98 -1.22
C TRP A 18 2.77 -7.75 -1.61
N LEU A 19 2.13 -8.78 -2.18
CA LEU A 19 0.75 -8.74 -2.63
C LEU A 19 -0.10 -9.69 -1.80
N VAL A 20 -1.20 -9.17 -1.27
CA VAL A 20 -2.25 -9.98 -0.64
C VAL A 20 -3.53 -9.80 -1.44
N VAL A 21 -4.04 -10.91 -2.00
CA VAL A 21 -5.38 -10.94 -2.57
C VAL A 21 -6.32 -11.44 -1.49
N SER A 22 -7.26 -10.59 -1.09
CA SER A 22 -8.25 -10.89 -0.05
C SER A 22 -9.64 -10.56 -0.57
N TRP A 23 -10.48 -11.60 -0.71
CA TRP A 23 -11.82 -11.54 -1.28
C TRP A 23 -11.87 -10.86 -2.65
N LYS A 24 -12.08 -9.55 -2.65
CA LYS A 24 -12.43 -8.68 -3.77
C LYS A 24 -11.41 -7.55 -3.94
N MET A 25 -10.28 -7.66 -3.25
CA MET A 25 -9.26 -6.63 -3.19
C MET A 25 -7.87 -7.22 -3.40
N ALA A 26 -7.04 -6.47 -4.12
CA ALA A 26 -5.60 -6.65 -4.17
C ALA A 26 -4.94 -5.56 -3.32
N LEU A 27 -4.25 -5.98 -2.25
CA LEU A 27 -3.58 -5.15 -1.28
C LEU A 27 -2.07 -5.22 -1.51
N TRP A 28 -1.46 -4.08 -1.78
CA TRP A 28 -0.03 -3.99 -2.10
C TRP A 28 0.74 -3.35 -0.95
N TYR A 29 1.86 -3.97 -0.59
CA TYR A 29 2.75 -3.54 0.48
C TYR A 29 4.18 -3.41 -0.05
N HIS A 30 4.99 -2.51 0.52
CA HIS A 30 6.40 -2.43 0.19
C HIS A 30 7.11 -3.68 0.70
N GLN A 31 6.76 -4.13 1.91
CA GLN A 31 7.29 -5.32 2.55
C GLN A 31 6.19 -6.09 3.28
N ARG A 32 6.46 -7.35 3.64
CA ARG A 32 5.50 -8.22 4.33
C ARG A 32 5.11 -7.71 5.73
N SER A 33 6.02 -7.00 6.39
CA SER A 33 5.85 -6.48 7.76
C SER A 33 5.06 -5.17 7.83
N ASP A 34 4.74 -4.56 6.68
CA ASP A 34 4.02 -3.29 6.63
C ASP A 34 2.63 -3.44 7.26
N ALA A 35 2.28 -2.52 8.16
CA ALA A 35 0.98 -2.53 8.83
C ALA A 35 -0.18 -2.17 7.88
N LEU A 36 0.09 -1.36 6.85
CA LEU A 36 -0.91 -0.84 5.92
C LEU A 36 -0.45 -0.99 4.47
N PRO A 37 -1.37 -1.32 3.53
CA PRO A 37 -1.05 -1.37 2.12
C PRO A 37 -0.83 0.06 1.58
N PHE A 38 0.18 0.23 0.72
CA PHE A 38 0.40 1.49 0.01
C PHE A 38 -0.55 1.66 -1.18
N LYS A 39 -1.11 0.56 -1.70
CA LYS A 39 -2.11 0.57 -2.77
C LYS A 39 -3.15 -0.51 -2.56
N VAL A 40 -4.41 -0.15 -2.77
CA VAL A 40 -5.56 -1.06 -2.72
C VAL A 40 -6.30 -0.98 -4.05
N ILE A 41 -6.52 -2.12 -4.69
CA ILE A 41 -7.25 -2.22 -5.97
C ILE A 41 -8.50 -3.07 -5.75
N ASN A 42 -9.65 -2.57 -6.20
CA ASN A 42 -10.93 -3.29 -6.17
C ASN A 42 -11.08 -4.16 -7.42
N LEU A 43 -11.20 -5.46 -7.23
CA LEU A 43 -11.20 -6.47 -8.28
C LEU A 43 -12.61 -6.78 -8.83
N VAL A 44 -13.65 -6.17 -8.28
CA VAL A 44 -15.07 -6.42 -8.64
C VAL A 44 -15.56 -5.50 -9.75
N LYS A 45 -14.76 -4.51 -10.11
CA LYS A 45 -15.16 -3.57 -11.15
C LYS A 45 -15.10 -4.25 -12.52
N LYS A 46 -16.05 -3.88 -13.39
CA LYS A 46 -16.39 -4.57 -14.65
C LYS A 46 -15.22 -4.72 -15.62
N ASP A 47 -14.17 -3.94 -15.47
CA ASP A 47 -13.07 -3.84 -16.44
C ASP A 47 -11.79 -4.53 -15.93
N MET A 48 -11.92 -5.59 -15.13
CA MET A 48 -10.77 -6.42 -14.77
C MET A 48 -10.49 -7.46 -15.85
N SER A 49 -9.25 -7.48 -16.35
CA SER A 49 -8.75 -8.57 -17.20
C SER A 49 -7.40 -9.09 -16.68
N ILE A 50 -7.17 -10.39 -16.90
CA ILE A 50 -5.93 -11.09 -16.54
C ILE A 50 -5.45 -11.79 -17.80
N GLN A 51 -4.18 -11.59 -18.16
CA GLN A 51 -3.58 -12.23 -19.33
C GLN A 51 -2.22 -12.80 -18.94
N ARG A 52 -1.91 -14.02 -19.37
CA ARG A 52 -0.53 -14.51 -19.30
C ARG A 52 0.32 -13.71 -20.28
N VAL A 53 1.52 -13.36 -19.87
CA VAL A 53 2.45 -12.60 -20.69
C VAL A 53 3.61 -13.50 -21.06
N ASP A 54 4.08 -13.38 -22.29
CA ASP A 54 5.25 -14.14 -22.72
C ASP A 54 6.47 -13.83 -21.83
N PRO A 55 7.22 -14.86 -21.39
CA PRO A 55 8.38 -14.71 -20.51
C PRO A 55 9.45 -13.75 -21.03
N SER A 56 9.54 -13.59 -22.37
CA SER A 56 10.49 -12.70 -23.05
C SER A 56 10.26 -11.22 -22.72
N VAL A 57 9.05 -10.85 -22.31
CA VAL A 57 8.68 -9.47 -21.94
C VAL A 57 9.18 -9.12 -20.52
N VAL A 58 9.53 -10.12 -19.71
CA VAL A 58 9.80 -9.96 -18.27
C VAL A 58 11.16 -10.53 -17.90
N ASP A 59 12.22 -10.08 -18.55
CA ASP A 59 13.61 -10.35 -18.13
C ASP A 59 13.85 -11.85 -17.83
N ASN A 60 13.37 -12.72 -18.75
CA ASN A 60 13.40 -14.18 -18.64
C ASN A 60 12.74 -14.77 -17.37
N THR A 61 11.81 -14.06 -16.74
CA THR A 61 11.01 -14.63 -15.65
C THR A 61 9.92 -15.51 -16.28
N PRO A 62 9.93 -16.83 -16.05
CA PRO A 62 9.12 -17.79 -16.80
C PRO A 62 7.61 -17.69 -16.52
N HIS A 63 7.21 -16.96 -15.48
CA HIS A 63 5.83 -16.89 -15.01
C HIS A 63 5.38 -15.45 -14.81
N ALA A 64 5.04 -14.79 -15.92
CA ALA A 64 4.54 -13.43 -15.95
C ALA A 64 3.06 -13.38 -16.35
N PHE A 65 2.34 -12.42 -15.77
CA PHE A 65 0.96 -12.12 -16.13
C PHE A 65 0.67 -10.63 -15.96
N ARG A 66 -0.23 -10.12 -16.80
CA ARG A 66 -0.71 -8.75 -16.78
C ARG A 66 -2.09 -8.74 -16.17
N ILE A 67 -2.33 -7.77 -15.30
CA ILE A 67 -3.66 -7.42 -14.83
C ILE A 67 -3.95 -6.00 -15.22
N ALA A 68 -5.10 -5.79 -15.87
CA ALA A 68 -5.65 -4.47 -16.11
C ALA A 68 -6.91 -4.31 -15.26
N VAL A 69 -6.99 -3.24 -14.47
CA VAL A 69 -8.16 -2.87 -13.66
C VAL A 69 -8.33 -1.35 -13.74
N GLU A 70 -9.47 -0.85 -14.21
CA GLU A 70 -9.77 0.59 -14.29
C GLU A 70 -8.68 1.44 -14.99
N GLY A 71 -8.08 0.91 -16.06
CA GLY A 71 -6.99 1.59 -16.76
C GLY A 71 -5.63 1.56 -16.06
N ASP A 72 -5.54 0.98 -14.86
CA ASP A 72 -4.27 0.60 -14.25
C ASP A 72 -3.84 -0.76 -14.80
N GLU A 73 -2.81 -0.75 -15.66
CA GLU A 73 -2.11 -1.97 -16.05
C GLU A 73 -0.93 -2.24 -15.13
N VAL A 74 -0.91 -3.45 -14.58
CA VAL A 74 0.17 -3.93 -13.72
C VAL A 74 0.70 -5.23 -14.30
N LEU A 75 1.99 -5.21 -14.64
CA LEU A 75 2.71 -6.40 -15.03
C LEU A 75 3.30 -7.05 -13.78
N MET A 76 3.02 -8.34 -13.61
CA MET A 76 3.42 -9.14 -12.47
C MET A 76 4.26 -10.33 -12.90
N ALA A 77 5.25 -10.66 -12.09
CA ALA A 77 6.09 -11.83 -12.28
C ALA A 77 6.36 -12.50 -10.93
N SER A 78 6.32 -13.83 -10.93
CA SER A 78 6.82 -14.65 -9.83
C SER A 78 7.91 -15.59 -10.33
N LYS A 79 8.85 -15.92 -9.45
CA LYS A 79 9.85 -16.97 -9.71
C LYS A 79 9.23 -18.36 -9.70
N PHE A 80 8.11 -18.55 -8.98
CA PHE A 80 7.47 -19.85 -8.78
C PHE A 80 6.17 -19.92 -9.58
N ALA A 81 6.03 -20.99 -10.37
CA ALA A 81 4.84 -21.24 -11.19
C ALA A 81 3.58 -21.34 -10.32
N GLU A 82 3.70 -22.02 -9.18
CA GLU A 82 2.60 -22.27 -8.25
C GLU A 82 2.03 -20.98 -7.68
N ASP A 83 2.90 -20.00 -7.40
CA ASP A 83 2.50 -18.69 -6.89
C ASP A 83 1.79 -17.86 -7.95
N THR A 84 2.25 -17.93 -9.20
CA THR A 84 1.54 -17.33 -10.34
C THR A 84 0.16 -17.95 -10.51
N GLU A 85 0.04 -19.27 -10.49
CA GLU A 85 -1.28 -19.93 -10.61
C GLU A 85 -2.21 -19.59 -9.44
N ARG A 86 -1.68 -19.54 -8.21
CA ARG A 86 -2.46 -19.14 -7.03
C ARG A 86 -2.99 -17.72 -7.18
N LEU A 87 -2.18 -16.80 -7.68
CA LEU A 87 -2.60 -15.43 -7.93
C LEU A 87 -3.66 -15.36 -9.03
N VAL A 88 -3.41 -15.96 -10.20
CA VAL A 88 -4.39 -15.98 -11.31
C VAL A 88 -5.74 -16.52 -10.82
N LYS A 89 -5.76 -17.68 -10.14
CA LYS A 89 -6.99 -18.25 -9.57
C LYS A 89 -7.64 -17.33 -8.54
N ALA A 90 -6.86 -16.62 -7.72
CA ALA A 90 -7.40 -15.69 -6.74
C ALA A 90 -8.06 -14.47 -7.40
N PHE A 91 -7.44 -13.93 -8.45
CA PHE A 91 -8.01 -12.82 -9.23
C PHE A 91 -9.24 -13.28 -10.02
N GLU A 92 -9.22 -14.44 -10.68
CA GLU A 92 -10.40 -15.02 -11.36
C GLU A 92 -11.57 -15.23 -10.40
N ARG A 93 -11.31 -15.77 -9.20
CA ARG A 93 -12.34 -15.91 -8.15
C ARG A 93 -12.90 -14.57 -7.70
N ALA A 94 -12.06 -13.55 -7.59
CA ALA A 94 -12.48 -12.20 -7.24
C ALA A 94 -13.36 -11.58 -8.35
N ALA A 95 -13.04 -11.84 -9.62
CA ALA A 95 -13.82 -11.42 -10.79
C ALA A 95 -15.19 -12.10 -10.85
N ALA A 96 -15.21 -13.42 -10.60
CA ALA A 96 -16.40 -14.25 -10.68
C ALA A 96 -17.36 -14.07 -9.48
N ALA A 97 -16.90 -13.42 -8.41
CA ALA A 97 -17.71 -13.24 -7.21
C ALA A 97 -18.87 -12.24 -7.49
N PRO A 98 -20.14 -12.61 -7.28
CA PRO A 98 -21.28 -11.75 -7.54
C PRO A 98 -21.14 -10.42 -6.82
N SER A 99 -21.48 -9.32 -7.49
CA SER A 99 -21.29 -7.92 -7.05
C SER A 99 -22.20 -7.54 -5.87
N ALA A 100 -22.05 -8.19 -4.72
CA ALA A 100 -22.56 -7.65 -3.47
C ALA A 100 -21.78 -6.36 -3.14
N VAL A 101 -22.41 -5.21 -3.39
CA VAL A 101 -21.94 -3.83 -3.16
C VAL A 101 -21.65 -3.51 -1.68
N VAL A 102 -21.84 -4.47 -0.77
CA VAL A 102 -21.94 -4.23 0.68
C VAL A 102 -20.60 -4.42 1.40
N HIS A 103 -19.52 -3.76 1.01
CA HIS A 103 -18.32 -3.65 1.88
C HIS A 103 -17.44 -2.41 1.61
N HIS A 104 -17.61 -1.75 0.46
CA HIS A 104 -16.84 -0.56 0.08
C HIS A 104 -16.98 0.57 1.12
N ASP A 105 -18.19 0.80 1.60
CA ASP A 105 -18.50 1.85 2.58
C ASP A 105 -17.86 1.58 3.95
N LYS A 106 -17.79 0.32 4.38
CA LYS A 106 -17.17 -0.05 5.67
C LYS A 106 -15.66 0.06 5.64
N ILE A 107 -15.03 -0.28 4.51
CA ILE A 107 -13.57 -0.20 4.35
C ILE A 107 -13.15 1.27 4.21
N LEU A 108 -13.83 2.06 3.39
CA LEU A 108 -13.55 3.50 3.27
C LEU A 108 -13.79 4.26 4.58
N ARG A 109 -14.85 3.93 5.33
CA ARG A 109 -15.06 4.51 6.67
C ARG A 109 -13.94 4.15 7.65
N ARG A 110 -13.43 2.91 7.59
CA ARG A 110 -12.28 2.49 8.41
C ARG A 110 -11.00 3.22 7.99
N GLU A 111 -10.72 3.39 6.70
CA GLU A 111 -9.57 4.16 6.22
C GLU A 111 -9.65 5.63 6.62
N LYS A 112 -10.83 6.26 6.49
CA LYS A 112 -11.04 7.66 6.91
C LYS A 112 -10.85 7.82 8.42
N LYS A 113 -11.33 6.86 9.22
CA LYS A 113 -11.14 6.85 10.68
C LYS A 113 -9.68 6.67 11.08
N MET A 114 -8.96 5.76 10.41
CA MET A 114 -7.53 5.52 10.65
C MET A 114 -6.68 6.74 10.27
N ARG A 115 -6.94 7.38 9.12
CA ARG A 115 -6.26 8.63 8.73
C ARG A 115 -6.54 9.78 9.69
N GLY A 116 -7.78 9.88 10.19
CA GLY A 116 -8.13 10.86 11.22
C GLY A 116 -7.34 10.65 12.52
N ALA A 117 -7.31 9.40 13.01
CA ALA A 117 -6.59 9.05 14.23
C ALA A 117 -5.08 9.31 14.13
N VAL A 118 -4.45 8.91 13.02
CA VAL A 118 -3.01 9.16 12.79
C VAL A 118 -2.69 10.65 12.71
N ASN A 119 -3.58 11.46 12.09
CA ASN A 119 -3.39 12.90 12.04
C ASN A 119 -3.55 13.56 13.42
N GLU A 120 -4.51 13.12 14.23
CA GLU A 120 -4.70 13.63 15.61
C GLU A 120 -3.52 13.29 16.52
N GLU A 121 -2.96 12.08 16.40
CA GLU A 121 -1.78 11.65 17.14
C GLU A 121 -0.52 12.41 16.71
N MET A 122 -0.36 12.69 15.42
CA MET A 122 0.74 13.56 14.94
C MET A 122 0.60 15.01 15.41
N ILE A 123 -0.62 15.57 15.43
CA ILE A 123 -0.86 16.95 15.89
C ILE A 123 -0.58 17.08 17.38
N THR A 124 -0.98 16.11 18.20
CA THR A 124 -0.72 16.11 19.64
C THR A 124 0.77 15.97 19.93
N THR A 125 1.46 15.04 19.25
CA THR A 125 2.93 14.89 19.38
C THR A 125 3.67 16.15 18.96
N ALA A 126 3.25 16.82 17.87
CA ALA A 126 3.84 18.07 17.43
C ALA A 126 3.56 19.24 18.40
N ALA A 127 2.37 19.27 19.00
CA ALA A 127 2.02 20.27 20.01
C ALA A 127 2.84 20.10 21.31
N GLU A 128 3.04 18.86 21.75
CA GLU A 128 3.90 18.54 22.90
C GLU A 128 5.36 18.91 22.66
N ALA A 129 5.90 18.61 21.46
CA ALA A 129 7.25 19.00 21.07
C ALA A 129 7.41 20.53 21.00
N SER A 130 6.43 21.25 20.47
CA SER A 130 6.43 22.71 20.40
C SER A 130 6.41 23.35 21.80
N HIS A 131 5.58 22.82 22.71
CA HIS A 131 5.51 23.30 24.09
C HIS A 131 6.80 23.02 24.88
N ALA A 132 7.45 21.87 24.64
CA ALA A 132 8.76 21.56 25.22
C ALA A 132 9.85 22.52 24.73
N LEU A 133 9.85 22.84 23.42
CA LEU A 133 10.77 23.82 22.84
C LEU A 133 10.57 25.22 23.41
N GLN A 134 9.33 25.69 23.56
CA GLN A 134 9.05 26.99 24.19
C GLN A 134 9.54 27.06 25.64
N LYS A 135 9.35 25.99 26.42
CA LYS A 135 9.88 25.93 27.80
C LYS A 135 11.40 25.96 27.85
N ALA A 136 12.07 25.22 26.97
CA ALA A 136 13.52 25.22 26.88
C ALA A 136 14.05 26.62 26.49
N GLN A 137 13.36 27.30 25.59
CA GLN A 137 13.72 28.64 25.13
C GLN A 137 13.56 29.69 26.24
N LEU A 138 12.49 29.62 27.05
CA LEU A 138 12.30 30.48 28.21
C LEU A 138 13.36 30.25 29.31
N LEU A 139 13.73 28.99 29.55
CA LEU A 139 14.79 28.66 30.50
C LEU A 139 16.14 29.21 30.03
N LEU A 140 16.49 29.04 28.75
CA LEU A 140 17.71 29.60 28.18
C LEU A 140 17.73 31.13 28.26
N GLN A 141 16.59 31.79 27.98
CA GLN A 141 16.48 33.24 28.11
C GLN A 141 16.71 33.69 29.56
N SER A 142 16.12 33.01 30.55
CA SER A 142 16.36 33.31 31.96
C SER A 142 17.81 33.10 32.42
N PHE A 143 18.53 32.17 31.80
CA PHE A 143 19.97 31.96 32.07
C PHE A 143 20.83 33.07 31.47
N VAL A 144 20.48 33.55 30.28
CA VAL A 144 21.17 34.68 29.61
C VAL A 144 20.92 35.97 30.39
N ASP A 145 19.67 36.25 30.73
CA ASP A 145 19.29 37.46 31.48
C ASP A 145 19.95 37.48 32.88
N ALA A 146 20.09 36.32 33.55
CA ALA A 146 20.78 36.20 34.84
C ALA A 146 22.31 36.26 34.74
N SER A 147 22.89 36.04 33.55
CA SER A 147 24.34 36.13 33.32
C SER A 147 24.79 37.56 32.99
N ASP A 148 23.89 38.41 32.48
CA ASP A 148 24.17 39.83 32.22
C ASP A 148 24.07 40.72 33.49
N GLU A 149 23.46 40.22 34.58
CA GLU A 149 23.37 40.91 35.89
C GLU A 149 24.50 40.54 36.89
N ALA A 150 25.45 39.67 36.53
CA ALA A 150 26.56 39.22 37.37
C ALA A 150 27.92 39.83 36.97
#